data_AF-A0A4R3N7M7-F1
#
_entry.id   AF-A0A4R3N7M7-F1
#
_cell.length_a   1.000
_cell.length_b   1.000
_cell.length_c   1.000
_cell.angle_alpha   90.00
_cell.angle_beta   90.00
_cell.angle_gamma   90.00
#
_symmetry.space_group_name_H-M   'P 1'
#
loop_
_entity.id
_entity.type
_entity.pdbx_description
1 polymer ?
#
loop_
_entity_poly.entity_id
_entity_poly.type
_entity_poly.pdbx_seq_one_letter_code
_entity_poly.pdbx_strand_id
1 'polypeptide(L)'
;MPAMWLLLIQLKNININVDIDTLEAGMKLLEKLPRLVEMVEKLEIAVEFIENVLRDQESMDYLQDSAKAYMEPVRRRVDDGLNFWKEVQAKAETNKQHISIFTIMKWMKDPNVQKGLSYVQAIMDTMPKSRA
;
A
#
# COMPACT_ATOMS: atom_id res chain seq x y z
N MET A 1 -17.98 -43.47 -3.91
CA MET A 1 -18.09 -42.10 -3.35
C MET A 1 -17.70 -42.09 -1.88
N PRO A 2 -16.42 -41.89 -1.50
CA PRO A 2 -15.99 -41.81 -0.09
C PRO A 2 -15.30 -40.49 0.30
N ALA A 3 -15.03 -39.57 -0.63
CA ALA A 3 -14.22 -38.37 -0.37
C ALA A 3 -14.90 -37.33 0.55
N MET A 4 -16.23 -37.32 0.61
CA MET A 4 -16.98 -36.34 1.40
C MET A 4 -16.87 -36.56 2.91
N TRP A 5 -16.68 -37.81 3.34
CA TRP A 5 -16.48 -38.15 4.75
C TRP A 5 -15.12 -37.70 5.29
N LEU A 6 -14.09 -37.62 4.44
CA LEU A 6 -12.75 -37.15 4.82
C LEU A 6 -12.72 -35.63 5.03
N LEU A 7 -13.53 -34.86 4.30
CA LEU A 7 -13.65 -33.41 4.48
C LEU A 7 -14.31 -33.02 5.81
N LEU A 8 -15.25 -33.84 6.31
CA LEU A 8 -15.91 -33.59 7.60
C LEU A 8 -14.96 -33.81 8.80
N ILE A 9 -13.94 -34.67 8.67
CA ILE A 9 -12.95 -34.91 9.72
C ILE A 9 -11.92 -33.77 9.80
N GLN A 10 -11.58 -33.14 8.66
CA GLN A 10 -10.66 -31.99 8.61
C GLN A 10 -11.26 -30.73 9.25
N LEU A 11 -12.59 -30.55 9.20
CA LEU A 11 -13.26 -29.41 9.83
C LEU A 11 -13.33 -29.49 11.36
N LYS A 12 -13.13 -30.67 11.96
CA LYS A 12 -13.23 -30.87 13.42
C LYS A 12 -11.98 -30.42 14.19
N ASN A 13 -10.91 -29.98 13.50
CA ASN A 13 -9.62 -29.68 14.12
C ASN A 13 -9.23 -28.20 14.04
N ILE A 14 -10.17 -27.28 14.26
CA ILE A 14 -9.84 -25.90 14.65
C ILE A 14 -9.74 -25.90 16.19
N ASN A 15 -8.65 -26.44 16.71
CA ASN A 15 -8.33 -26.31 18.13
C ASN A 15 -7.78 -24.91 18.35
N ILE A 16 -8.66 -23.93 18.60
CA ILE A 16 -8.23 -22.62 19.09
C ILE A 16 -7.70 -22.87 20.50
N ASN A 17 -6.37 -22.96 20.64
CA ASN A 17 -5.70 -23.04 21.92
C ASN A 17 -5.83 -21.66 22.60
N VAL A 18 -6.99 -21.40 23.21
CA VAL A 18 -7.23 -20.23 24.05
C VAL A 18 -6.45 -20.41 25.33
N ASP A 19 -5.17 -20.08 25.25
CA ASP A 19 -4.29 -19.97 26.41
C ASP A 19 -4.50 -18.62 27.11
N ILE A 20 -4.18 -18.53 28.40
CA ILE A 20 -4.19 -17.28 29.15
C ILE A 20 -3.27 -16.25 28.50
N ASP A 21 -2.15 -16.71 27.92
CA ASP A 21 -1.21 -15.85 27.20
C ASP A 21 -1.85 -15.26 25.93
N THR A 22 -2.72 -16.02 25.26
CA THR A 22 -3.48 -15.55 24.08
C THR A 22 -4.52 -14.49 24.47
N LEU A 23 -5.18 -14.66 25.62
CA LEU A 23 -6.11 -13.67 26.15
C LEU A 23 -5.40 -12.40 26.62
N GLU A 24 -4.23 -12.53 27.24
CA GLU A 24 -3.39 -11.40 27.65
C GLU A 24 -2.86 -10.62 26.43
N ALA A 25 -2.39 -11.33 25.39
CA ALA A 25 -2.00 -10.70 24.14
C ALA A 25 -3.18 -9.99 23.46
N GLY A 26 -4.38 -10.58 23.50
CA GLY A 26 -5.61 -9.95 23.02
C GLY A 26 -5.95 -8.67 23.78
N MET A 27 -5.85 -8.68 25.12
CA MET A 27 -6.05 -7.49 25.94
C MET A 27 -5.00 -6.40 25.65
N LYS A 28 -3.72 -6.77 25.51
CA LYS A 28 -2.65 -5.82 25.12
C LYS A 28 -2.86 -5.19 23.75
N LEU A 29 -3.51 -5.88 22.81
CA LEU A 29 -3.90 -5.32 21.51
C LEU A 29 -5.06 -4.34 21.66
N LEU A 30 -6.07 -4.67 22.48
CA LEU A 30 -7.17 -3.76 22.79
C LEU A 30 -6.67 -2.49 23.49
N GLU A 31 -5.70 -2.59 24.39
CA GLU A 31 -5.03 -1.44 25.03
C GLU A 31 -4.26 -0.55 24.04
N LYS A 32 -3.90 -1.05 22.86
CA LYS A 32 -3.22 -0.27 21.80
C LYS A 32 -4.20 0.41 20.84
N LEU A 33 -5.49 0.07 20.88
CA LEU A 33 -6.51 0.73 20.05
C LEU A 33 -6.58 2.25 20.25
N PRO A 34 -6.51 2.81 21.49
CA PRO A 34 -6.49 4.26 21.68
C PRO A 34 -5.35 4.94 20.92
N ARG A 35 -4.17 4.30 20.86
CA ARG A 35 -3.02 4.82 20.11
C ARG A 35 -3.28 4.84 18.60
N LEU A 36 -4.04 3.88 18.07
CA LEU A 36 -4.46 3.90 16.67
C LEU A 36 -5.44 5.03 16.41
N VAL A 37 -6.37 5.30 17.33
CA VAL A 37 -7.28 6.45 17.25
C VAL A 37 -6.49 7.77 17.20
N GLU A 38 -5.53 7.96 18.09
CA GLU A 38 -4.65 9.16 18.08
C GLU A 38 -3.86 9.33 16.77
N MET A 39 -3.45 8.22 16.14
CA MET A 39 -2.74 8.28 14.85
C MET A 39 -3.67 8.69 13.71
N VAL A 40 -4.93 8.23 13.74
CA VAL A 40 -5.95 8.63 12.75
C VAL A 40 -6.30 10.11 12.91
N GLU A 41 -6.50 10.59 14.13
CA GLU A 41 -6.76 12.02 14.40
C GLU A 41 -5.61 12.91 13.88
N LYS A 42 -4.35 12.51 14.08
CA LYS A 42 -3.19 13.24 13.53
C LYS A 42 -3.15 13.23 12.01
N LEU A 43 -3.60 12.16 11.38
CA LEU A 43 -3.71 12.09 9.91
C LEU A 43 -4.82 13.01 9.40
N GLU A 44 -5.95 13.12 10.09
CA GLU A 44 -7.02 14.06 9.75
C GLU A 44 -6.50 15.50 9.77
N ILE A 45 -5.76 15.91 10.80
CA ILE A 45 -5.14 17.24 10.87
C ILE A 45 -4.17 17.49 9.70
N ALA A 46 -3.40 16.47 9.31
CA ALA A 46 -2.48 16.59 8.17
C ALA A 46 -3.22 16.73 6.83
N VAL A 47 -4.34 16.01 6.67
CA VAL A 47 -5.19 16.12 5.49
C VAL A 47 -5.85 17.51 5.43
N GLU A 48 -6.41 17.99 6.55
CA GLU A 48 -6.98 19.34 6.64
C GLU A 48 -5.95 20.42 6.32
N PHE A 49 -4.72 20.27 6.79
CA PHE A 49 -3.62 21.18 6.45
C PHE A 49 -3.34 21.18 4.94
N ILE A 50 -3.24 20.00 4.31
CA ILE A 50 -3.04 19.89 2.86
C ILE A 50 -4.20 20.54 2.09
N GLU A 51 -5.45 20.27 2.48
CA GLU A 51 -6.63 20.86 1.85
C GLU A 51 -6.65 22.38 1.98
N ASN A 52 -6.30 22.91 3.14
CA ASN A 52 -6.24 24.35 3.39
C ASN A 52 -5.12 25.01 2.58
N VAL A 53 -3.93 24.38 2.50
CA VAL A 53 -2.81 24.87 1.70
C VAL A 53 -3.13 24.82 0.20
N LEU A 54 -3.85 23.81 -0.27
CA LEU A 54 -4.29 23.71 -1.68
C LEU A 54 -5.39 24.72 -2.03
N ARG A 55 -6.28 25.03 -1.08
CA ARG A 55 -7.36 26.01 -1.27
C ARG A 55 -6.84 27.45 -1.22
N ASP A 56 -5.74 27.68 -0.53
CA ASP A 56 -5.10 28.98 -0.49
C ASP A 56 -4.34 29.26 -1.80
N GLN A 57 -4.94 30.11 -2.64
CA GLN A 57 -4.38 30.49 -3.94
C GLN A 57 -3.02 31.18 -3.81
N GLU A 58 -2.77 31.90 -2.72
CA GLU A 58 -1.51 32.60 -2.49
C GLU A 58 -0.36 31.62 -2.20
N SER A 59 -0.63 30.60 -1.38
CA SER A 59 0.30 29.49 -1.13
C SER A 59 0.60 28.67 -2.40
N MET A 60 -0.40 28.47 -3.27
CA MET A 60 -0.22 27.77 -4.56
C MET A 60 0.60 28.59 -5.56
N ASP A 61 0.39 29.90 -5.66
CA ASP A 61 1.17 30.76 -6.55
C ASP A 61 2.64 30.83 -6.12
N TYR A 62 2.93 30.88 -4.82
CA TYR A 62 4.31 30.88 -4.30
C TYR A 62 5.05 29.56 -4.60
N LEU A 63 4.35 28.44 -4.49
CA LEU A 63 4.88 27.11 -4.82
C LEU A 63 5.04 26.93 -6.34
N GLN A 64 4.10 27.44 -7.14
CA GLN A 64 4.20 27.41 -8.60
C GLN A 64 5.34 28.27 -9.12
N ASP A 65 5.51 29.50 -8.62
CA ASP A 65 6.60 30.38 -9.07
C ASP A 65 7.98 29.86 -8.67
N SER A 66 8.09 29.21 -7.50
CA SER A 66 9.33 28.52 -7.10
C SER A 66 9.63 27.27 -7.93
N ALA A 67 8.59 26.57 -8.40
CA ALA A 67 8.74 25.36 -9.20
C ALA A 67 8.89 25.64 -10.71
N LYS A 68 8.34 26.75 -11.24
CA LYS A 68 8.39 27.11 -12.68
C LYS A 68 9.83 27.20 -13.21
N ALA A 69 10.79 27.61 -12.38
CA ALA A 69 12.22 27.63 -12.71
C ALA A 69 12.83 26.24 -13.00
N TYR A 70 12.18 25.14 -12.59
CA TYR A 70 12.67 23.76 -12.73
C TYR A 70 11.72 22.84 -13.54
N MET A 71 10.58 23.35 -14.00
CA MET A 71 9.47 22.52 -14.51
C MET A 71 9.45 22.26 -16.02
N GLU A 72 10.24 22.94 -16.86
CA GLU A 72 10.24 22.66 -18.32
C GLU A 72 10.50 21.19 -18.71
N PRO A 73 11.49 20.47 -18.13
CA PRO A 73 11.69 19.05 -18.43
C PRO A 73 10.67 18.13 -17.74
N VAL A 74 10.00 18.59 -16.70
CA VAL A 74 8.99 17.82 -15.94
C VAL A 74 7.66 17.81 -16.67
N ARG A 75 7.28 18.93 -17.30
CA ARG A 75 6.01 19.07 -18.02
C ARG A 75 5.86 18.03 -19.13
N ARG A 76 6.90 17.80 -19.94
CA ARG A 76 6.89 16.74 -20.97
C ARG A 76 6.73 15.34 -20.37
N ARG A 77 7.41 15.03 -19.26
CA ARG A 77 7.28 13.73 -18.58
C ARG A 77 5.88 13.52 -17.99
N VAL A 78 5.24 14.59 -17.52
CA VAL A 78 3.85 14.55 -17.04
C VAL A 78 2.90 14.30 -18.19
N ASP A 79 3.04 15.02 -19.30
CA ASP A 79 2.21 14.81 -20.50
C ASP A 79 2.39 13.39 -21.08
N ASP A 80 3.62 12.90 -21.14
CA ASP A 80 3.94 11.53 -21.55
C ASP A 80 3.33 10.50 -20.58
N GLY A 81 3.40 10.74 -19.28
CA GLY A 81 2.79 9.90 -18.24
C GLY A 81 1.26 9.88 -18.31
N LEU A 82 0.63 11.02 -18.57
CA LEU A 82 -0.82 11.13 -18.76
C LEU A 82 -1.28 10.39 -20.03
N ASN A 83 -0.53 10.49 -21.12
CA ASN A 83 -0.82 9.77 -22.36
C ASN A 83 -0.64 8.26 -22.19
N PHE A 84 0.45 7.82 -21.54
CA PHE A 84 0.66 6.41 -21.19
C PHE A 84 -0.46 5.87 -20.30
N TRP A 85 -0.91 6.63 -19.30
CA TRP A 85 -2.00 6.24 -18.42
C TRP A 85 -3.32 6.05 -19.19
N LYS A 86 -3.67 6.97 -20.09
CA LYS A 86 -4.84 6.85 -20.96
C LYS A 86 -4.78 5.61 -21.86
N GLU A 87 -3.61 5.30 -22.41
CA GLU A 87 -3.42 4.10 -23.24
C GLU A 87 -3.55 2.81 -22.42
N VAL A 88 -2.97 2.79 -21.21
CA VAL A 88 -3.10 1.67 -20.26
C VAL A 88 -4.56 1.46 -19.86
N GLN A 89 -5.28 2.54 -19.55
CA GLN A 89 -6.70 2.49 -19.22
C GLN A 89 -7.52 1.94 -20.39
N ALA A 90 -7.31 2.45 -21.60
CA ALA A 90 -7.99 1.97 -22.80
C ALA A 90 -7.71 0.47 -23.07
N LYS A 91 -6.46 0.01 -22.88
CA LYS A 91 -6.09 -1.40 -23.00
C LYS A 91 -6.69 -2.28 -21.90
N ALA A 92 -6.78 -1.78 -20.67
CA ALA A 92 -7.36 -2.50 -19.53
C ALA A 92 -8.89 -2.65 -19.67
N GLU A 93 -9.58 -1.61 -20.15
CA GLU A 93 -11.02 -1.63 -20.38
C GLU A 93 -11.42 -2.54 -21.56
N THR A 94 -10.59 -2.58 -22.60
CA THR A 94 -10.82 -3.44 -23.77
C THR A 94 -10.51 -4.91 -23.48
N ASN A 95 -9.61 -5.20 -22.55
CA ASN A 95 -9.13 -6.55 -22.28
C ASN A 95 -9.36 -6.94 -20.81
N LYS A 96 -10.58 -7.43 -20.52
CA LYS A 96 -10.95 -8.05 -19.24
C LYS A 96 -10.29 -9.42 -19.04
N GLN A 97 -9.01 -9.56 -19.36
CA GLN A 97 -8.28 -10.79 -19.07
C GLN A 97 -8.13 -10.92 -17.56
N HIS A 98 -8.74 -11.97 -17.01
CA HIS A 98 -8.59 -12.32 -15.61
C HIS A 98 -7.09 -12.43 -15.28
N ILE A 99 -6.63 -11.59 -14.36
CA ILE A 99 -5.24 -11.63 -13.91
C ILE A 99 -5.01 -13.00 -13.26
N SER A 100 -4.28 -13.87 -13.97
CA SER A 100 -3.92 -15.19 -13.46
C SER A 100 -2.77 -15.07 -12.46
N ILE A 101 -2.71 -15.99 -11.49
CA ILE A 101 -1.59 -16.12 -10.55
C ILE A 101 -0.26 -16.29 -11.30
N PHE A 102 -0.28 -16.93 -12.47
CA PHE A 102 0.89 -17.03 -13.35
C PHE A 102 1.34 -15.68 -13.92
N THR A 103 0.41 -14.76 -14.19
CA THR A 103 0.71 -13.41 -14.66
C THR A 103 1.36 -12.59 -13.55
N ILE A 104 0.83 -12.67 -12.32
CA ILE A 104 1.42 -12.03 -11.13
C ILE A 104 2.83 -12.59 -10.88
N MET A 105 2.99 -13.91 -11.00
CA MET A 105 4.30 -14.57 -10.89
C MET A 105 5.28 -14.09 -11.95
N LYS A 106 4.81 -13.87 -13.18
CA LYS A 106 5.63 -13.33 -14.27
C LYS A 106 6.03 -11.88 -14.00
N TRP A 107 5.15 -11.06 -13.42
CA TRP A 107 5.47 -9.68 -13.02
C TRP A 107 6.48 -9.63 -11.89
N MET A 108 6.36 -10.49 -10.87
CA MET A 108 7.37 -10.59 -9.81
C MET A 108 8.75 -10.99 -10.34
N LYS A 109 8.81 -11.70 -11.48
CA LYS A 109 10.07 -12.04 -12.15
C LYS A 109 10.60 -10.94 -13.08
N ASP A 110 9.87 -9.85 -13.29
CA ASP A 110 10.37 -8.72 -14.10
C ASP A 110 11.54 -8.01 -13.38
N PRO A 111 12.65 -7.69 -14.07
CA PRO A 111 13.81 -7.07 -13.45
C PRO A 111 13.52 -5.70 -12.80
N ASN A 112 12.51 -4.95 -13.24
CA ASN A 112 12.14 -3.68 -12.62
C ASN A 112 11.40 -3.88 -11.30
N VAL A 113 10.49 -4.87 -11.25
CA VAL A 113 9.77 -5.25 -10.03
C VAL A 113 10.74 -5.85 -9.01
N GLN A 114 11.65 -6.73 -9.46
CA GLN A 114 12.69 -7.28 -8.59
C GLN A 114 13.58 -6.18 -8.00
N LYS A 115 14.04 -5.22 -8.82
CA LYS A 115 14.81 -4.06 -8.32
C LYS A 115 14.03 -3.27 -7.27
N GLY A 116 12.74 -3.01 -7.52
CA GLY A 116 11.86 -2.35 -6.55
C GLY A 116 11.80 -3.09 -5.21
N LEU A 117 11.62 -4.41 -5.25
CA LEU A 117 11.65 -5.27 -4.06
C LEU A 117 13.02 -5.28 -3.38
N SER A 118 14.12 -5.25 -4.14
CA SER A 118 15.47 -5.14 -3.59
C SER A 118 15.70 -3.82 -2.86
N TYR A 119 15.11 -2.71 -3.33
CA TYR A 119 15.17 -1.43 -2.60
C TYR A 119 14.36 -1.50 -1.30
N VAL A 120 13.16 -2.07 -1.33
CA VAL A 120 12.35 -2.28 -0.12
C VAL A 120 13.10 -3.16 0.88
N GLN A 121 13.77 -4.21 0.40
CA GLN A 121 14.62 -5.05 1.22
C GLN A 121 15.81 -4.27 1.78
N ALA A 122 16.51 -3.49 0.96
CA ALA A 122 17.62 -2.65 1.42
C ALA A 122 17.16 -1.63 2.47
N ILE A 123 15.97 -1.05 2.34
CA ILE A 123 15.38 -0.16 3.35
C ILE A 123 15.13 -0.93 4.67
N MET A 124 14.63 -2.16 4.58
CA MET A 124 14.38 -3.01 5.75
C MET A 124 15.67 -3.47 6.44
N ASP A 125 16.72 -3.75 5.66
CA ASP A 125 18.03 -4.17 6.15
C ASP A 125 18.86 -3.00 6.70
N THR A 126 18.67 -1.80 6.15
CA THR A 126 19.34 -0.56 6.61
C THR A 126 18.59 0.15 7.72
N MET A 127 17.31 -0.17 7.93
CA MET A 127 16.61 0.22 9.14
C MET A 127 17.42 -0.32 10.34
N PRO A 128 17.90 0.54 11.25
CA PRO A 128 18.63 0.07 12.40
C PRO A 128 17.68 -0.88 13.13
N LYS A 129 18.07 -2.16 13.24
CA LYS A 129 17.38 -3.12 14.11
C LYS A 129 17.36 -2.50 15.49
N SER A 130 16.28 -1.78 15.81
CA SER A 130 15.93 -1.45 17.18
C SER A 130 15.75 -2.81 17.82
N ARG A 131 16.79 -3.24 18.55
CA ARG A 131 16.74 -4.43 19.37
C ARG A 131 15.48 -4.31 20.24
N ALA A 132 14.46 -5.09 19.87
CA ALA A 132 13.48 -5.57 20.81
C ALA A 132 14.06 -6.85 21.43
#